data_AF-A0A183KAI9-F1
#
_entry.id   AF-A0A183KAI9-F1
#
_cell.length_a   1.000
_cell.length_b   1.000
_cell.length_c   1.000
_cell.angle_alpha   90.00
_cell.angle_beta   90.00
_cell.angle_gamma   90.00
#
_symmetry.space_group_name_H-M   'P 1'
#
loop_
_entity.id
_entity.type
_entity.pdbx_description
1 polymer ?
#
loop_
_entity_poly.entity_id
_entity_poly.type
_entity_poly.pdbx_seq_one_letter_code
_entity_poly.pdbx_strand_id
1 'polypeptide(L)' 'MKDTVDAQRRDQQAGFHKNRSCTDRIATLRIIVEQSVEWNSPLYINFIDYEKAFDSVDRRTLWELL' A
#
# COMPACT_ATOMS: atom_id res chain seq x y z
N MET A 1 -13.00 3.32 17.25
CA MET A 1 -12.43 2.23 16.44
C MET A 1 -12.02 2.73 15.06
N LYS A 2 -12.94 3.20 14.21
CA LYS A 2 -12.62 3.70 12.85
C LYS A 2 -11.57 4.83 12.85
N ASP A 3 -11.76 5.84 13.69
CA ASP A 3 -10.83 6.99 13.76
C ASP A 3 -9.45 6.60 14.31
N THR A 4 -9.40 5.60 15.19
CA THR A 4 -8.14 5.04 15.75
C THR A 4 -7.37 4.25 14.70
N VAL A 5 -8.07 3.40 13.94
CA VAL A 5 -7.48 2.60 12.86
C VAL A 5 -6.97 3.51 11.76
N ASP A 6 -7.76 4.50 11.33
CA ASP A 6 -7.34 5.42 10.27
C ASP A 6 -6.14 6.30 10.70
N ALA A 7 -6.04 6.68 11.98
CA ALA A 7 -4.88 7.41 12.51
C ALA A 7 -3.58 6.57 12.56
N GLN A 8 -3.68 5.24 12.64
CA GLN A 8 -2.52 4.34 12.67
C GLN A 8 -2.07 3.86 11.28
N ARG A 9 -2.80 4.22 10.22
CA ARG A 9 -2.49 3.77 8.86
C ARG A 9 -1.33 4.54 8.25
N ARG A 10 -0.55 3.83 7.44
CA ARG A 10 0.54 4.42 6.66
C ARG A 10 0.01 5.31 5.54
N ASP A 11 0.68 6.43 5.29
CA ASP A 11 0.36 7.33 4.19
C ASP A 11 0.53 6.71 2.80
N GLN A 12 1.26 5.60 2.71
CA GLN A 12 1.46 4.86 1.48
C GLN A 12 0.35 3.82 1.22
N GLN A 13 -0.53 3.54 2.19
CA GLN A 13 -1.65 2.62 1.98
C GLN A 13 -2.78 3.29 1.19
N ALA A 14 -3.12 2.75 0.02
CA ALA A 14 -4.27 3.23 -0.78
C ALA A 14 -5.49 2.32 -0.68
N GLY A 15 -5.30 1.01 -0.61
CA GLY A 15 -6.41 0.05 -0.56
C GLY A 15 -7.28 0.25 0.69
N PHE A 16 -8.60 0.21 0.51
CA PHE A 16 -9.60 0.40 1.58
C PHE A 16 -9.43 1.72 2.35
N HIS A 17 -8.90 2.77 1.73
CA HIS A 17 -8.72 4.09 2.35
C HIS A 17 -9.63 5.11 1.66
N LYS A 18 -10.40 5.87 2.45
CA LYS A 18 -11.24 6.93 1.90
C LYS A 18 -10.37 7.96 1.17
N ASN A 19 -10.81 8.42 0.00
CA ASN A 19 -10.10 9.43 -0.81
C ASN A 19 -8.73 8.99 -1.37
N ARG A 20 -8.44 7.69 -1.45
CA ARG A 20 -7.25 7.19 -2.17
C ARG A 20 -7.67 6.17 -3.21
N SER A 21 -7.17 6.33 -4.44
CA SER A 21 -7.47 5.43 -5.56
C SER A 21 -6.25 4.60 -5.97
N CYS A 22 -6.52 3.46 -6.61
CA CYS A 22 -5.49 2.69 -7.33
C CYS A 22 -4.85 3.55 -8.44
N THR A 23 -5.64 4.39 -9.11
CA THR A 23 -5.18 5.30 -10.16
C THR A 23 -4.06 6.23 -9.66
N ASP A 24 -4.20 6.77 -8.45
CA ASP A 24 -3.20 7.67 -7.87
C ASP A 24 -1.86 6.95 -7.63
N ARG A 25 -1.92 5.67 -7.23
CA ARG A 25 -0.72 4.84 -7.03
C ARG A 25 -0.06 4.44 -8.34
N ILE A 26 -0.83 4.13 -9.38
CA ILE A 26 -0.31 3.88 -10.73
C ILE A 26 0.37 5.13 -11.27
N ALA A 27 -0.26 6.30 -11.13
CA ALA A 27 0.33 7.57 -11.54
C ALA A 27 1.63 7.87 -10.77
N THR A 28 1.67 7.63 -9.45
CA THR A 28 2.86 7.79 -8.62
C THR A 28 4.01 6.88 -9.10
N LEU A 29 3.73 5.58 -9.35
CA LEU A 29 4.72 4.65 -9.87
C LEU A 29 5.28 5.10 -11.22
N ARG A 30 4.39 5.58 -12.11
CA ARG A 30 4.79 6.10 -13.41
C ARG A 30 5.74 7.30 -13.27
N ILE A 31 5.43 8.25 -12.38
CA ILE A 31 6.29 9.41 -12.11
C ILE A 31 7.68 8.98 -11.59
N ILE A 32 7.74 8.02 -10.67
CA ILE A 32 9.01 7.49 -10.14
C ILE A 32 9.86 6.88 -11.26
N VAL A 33 9.24 6.09 -12.15
CA VAL A 33 9.92 5.49 -13.31
C VAL A 33 10.42 6.58 -14.26
N GLU A 34 9.58 7.56 -14.60
CA GLU A 34 9.94 8.67 -15.49
C GLU A 34 11.12 9.49 -14.94
N GLN A 35 11.12 9.81 -13.64
CA GLN A 35 12.24 10.49 -12.99
C GLN A 35 13.51 9.65 -12.99
N SER A 36 13.43 8.34 -12.71
CA SER A 36 14.61 7.49 -12.76
C SER A 36 15.29 7.51 -14.13
N VAL A 37 14.49 7.47 -15.19
CA VAL A 37 14.96 7.59 -16.59
C VAL A 37 15.55 8.97 -16.85
N GLU A 38 14.87 10.04 -16.45
CA GLU A 38 15.32 11.43 -16.66
C GLU A 38 16.69 11.70 -16.01
N TRP A 39 16.89 11.22 -14.79
CA TRP A 39 18.11 11.45 -14.01
C TRP A 39 19.18 10.37 -14.20
N ASN A 40 18.95 9.40 -15.09
CA ASN A 40 19.81 8.24 -15.30
C ASN A 40 20.22 7.55 -13.98
N SER A 41 19.26 7.41 -13.07
CA SER A 41 19.45 6.83 -11.74
C SER A 41 18.91 5.40 -11.69
N PRO A 42 19.59 4.46 -11.02
CA PRO A 42 19.12 3.08 -10.95
C PRO A 42 17.82 2.99 -10.13
N LEU A 43 16.83 2.28 -10.66
CA LEU A 43 15.56 2.01 -9.99
C LEU A 43 15.27 0.51 -10.00
N TYR A 44 14.88 -0.02 -8.83
CA TYR A 44 14.45 -1.40 -8.66
C TYR A 44 13.03 -1.43 -8.12
N ILE A 45 12.16 -2.23 -8.73
CA ILE A 45 10.76 -2.37 -8.36
C ILE A 45 10.47 -3.83 -8.08
N ASN A 46 9.78 -4.13 -6.99
CA ASN A 46 9.31 -5.46 -6.66
C ASN A 46 7.78 -5.45 -6.49
N PHE A 47 7.12 -6.45 -7.07
CA PHE A 47 5.69 -6.67 -6.90
C PHE A 47 5.49 -7.79 -5.87
N ILE A 48 4.79 -7.47 -4.78
CA ILE A 48 4.52 -8.40 -3.69
C ILE A 48 3.01 -8.60 -3.61
N ASP A 49 2.58 -9.86 -3.62
CA ASP A 49 1.19 -10.26 -3.40
C ASP A 49 1.11 -11.40 -2.40
N TYR A 50 0.02 -11.47 -1.65
CA TYR A 50 -0.21 -12.51 -0.64
C TYR A 50 -1.21 -13.53 -1.16
N GLU A 51 -0.82 -14.81 -1.15
CA GLU A 51 -1.75 -15.89 -1.46
C GLU A 51 -2.87 -15.94 -0.42
N LYS A 52 -4.13 -15.84 -0.88
CA LYS A 52 -5.34 -15.90 -0.04
C LYS A 52 -5.29 -14.96 1.17
N ALA A 53 -4.94 -13.69 0.93
CA ALA A 53 -4.67 -12.68 1.95
C ALA A 53 -5.71 -12.56 3.09
N PHE A 54 -7.00 -12.80 2.82
CA PHE A 54 -8.05 -12.75 3.84
C PHE A 54 -8.20 -14.08 4.61
N ASP A 55 -7.97 -15.21 3.96
CA ASP A 55 -8.07 -16.54 4.59
C ASP A 55 -6.83 -16.86 5.43
N SER A 56 -5.69 -16.26 5.09
CA SER A 56 -4.40 -16.51 5.76
C SER A 56 -4.19 -15.70 7.05
N VAL A 57 -5.14 -14.86 7.45
CA VAL A 57 -5.01 -14.02 8.65
C VAL A 57 -5.20 -14.86 9.92
N ASP A 58 -4.23 -14.80 10.85
CA ASP A 58 -4.43 -15.39 12.17
C ASP A 58 -5.51 -14.63 12.95
N ARG A 59 -6.61 -15.32 13.23
CA ARG A 59 -7.78 -14.71 13.86
C ARG A 59 -7.53 -14.31 15.31
N ARG A 60 -6.66 -15.00 16.05
CA ARG A 60 -6.40 -14.68 17.46
C ARG A 60 -5.65 -13.37 17.55
N THR A 61 -4.56 -13.24 16.79
CA THR A 61 -3.80 -12.00 16.67
C THR A 61 -4.68 -10.85 16.15
N LEU A 62 -5.56 -11.10 15.19
CA LEU A 62 -6.48 -10.07 14.71
C LEU A 62 -7.40 -9.52 15.82
N TRP A 63 -7.96 -10.38 16.67
CA TRP A 63 -8.81 -9.95 17.79
C TRP A 63 -8.04 -9.23 18.90
N GLU A 64 -6.74 -9.52 19.09
CA GLU A 64 -5.89 -8.79 20.04
C GLU A 64 -5.52 -7.38 19.54
N LEU A 65 -5.46 -7.20 18.22
CA LEU A 65 -5.12 -5.94 17.57
C LEU A 65 -6.31 -4.99 17.34
N LEU A 66 -7.53 -5.51 17.33
CA LEU A 66 -8.78 -4.77 17.13
C LEU A 66 -9.36 -4.28 18.46
#